data_AF-A0A1M6WTD7-F1
#
_entry.id   AF-A0A1M6WTD7-F1
#
_cell.length_a   1.000
_cell.length_b   1.000
_cell.length_c   1.000
_cell.angle_alpha   90.00
_cell.angle_beta   90.00
_cell.angle_gamma   90.00
#
_symmetry.space_group_name_H-M   'P 1'
#
loop_
_entity.id
_entity.type
_entity.pdbx_description
1 polymer ?
#
loop_
_entity_poly.entity_id
_entity_poly.type
_entity_poly.pdbx_seq_one_letter_code
_entity_poly.pdbx_strand_id
1 'polypeptide(L)'
;MDTPSSPLADKTDAELLYLAQHAARYPAAVGTAAVRELQRRGLIPDELPDPAQARAQLPPEPETRWPEQLAQLGHAVFRPRRGFFVTPLLLHANLVVFLLMGLSGVSLLSPAGPDLVAWGSNFSPLFPAQPWRLLSSVFLHSGPAHLLLNLSALLLLGLMAESKAGSRRWLLIYLLSGIGGSLASLWWHTRGVNSVGASGAIFGLYGLLLALLLTQRTALSRQERAGMLGLLLYFALGSLVGGLDGPGLTDNAAHVGGLLTGLLAGLLSTAGKRRTQNP
;
A
#
# COMPACT_ATOMS: atom_id res chain seq x y z
N MET A 1 32.70 54.34 -29.27
CA MET A 1 31.39 54.53 -28.62
C MET A 1 31.16 53.31 -27.75
N ASP A 2 31.23 53.46 -26.43
CA ASP A 2 31.04 52.37 -25.48
C ASP A 2 29.58 51.91 -25.52
N THR A 3 29.35 50.63 -25.83
CA THR A 3 28.05 49.99 -25.65
C THR A 3 27.75 49.88 -24.16
N PRO A 4 26.60 50.38 -23.65
CA PRO A 4 26.27 50.29 -22.24
C PRO A 4 26.26 48.82 -21.78
N SER A 5 26.85 48.55 -20.61
CA SER A 5 26.87 47.23 -19.99
C SER A 5 25.43 46.74 -19.75
N SER A 6 25.15 45.51 -20.16
CA SER A 6 23.85 44.88 -19.96
C SER A 6 23.51 44.82 -18.47
N PRO A 7 22.29 45.21 -18.05
CA PRO A 7 21.90 45.23 -16.63
C PRO A 7 21.84 43.84 -15.98
N LEU A 8 22.02 42.76 -16.74
CA LEU A 8 22.10 41.38 -16.26
C LEU A 8 23.44 40.71 -16.61
N ALA A 9 24.48 41.50 -16.93
CA ALA A 9 25.78 40.98 -17.33
C ALA A 9 26.47 40.15 -16.22
N ASP A 10 26.13 40.37 -14.96
CA ASP A 10 26.65 39.67 -13.79
C ASP A 10 25.93 38.34 -13.50
N LYS A 11 24.82 38.05 -14.19
CA LYS A 11 24.04 36.82 -14.00
C LYS A 11 24.65 35.61 -14.67
N THR A 12 24.46 34.45 -14.06
CA THR A 12 24.82 33.15 -14.63
C THR A 12 23.90 32.77 -15.79
N ASP A 13 24.36 31.88 -16.67
CA ASP A 13 23.57 31.43 -17.82
C ASP A 13 22.27 30.75 -17.41
N ALA A 14 22.28 30.02 -16.29
CA ALA A 14 21.09 29.39 -15.73
C ALA A 14 20.07 30.40 -15.20
N GLU A 15 20.52 31.46 -14.52
CA GLU A 15 19.65 32.55 -14.07
C GLU A 15 19.04 33.30 -15.25
N LEU A 16 19.82 33.57 -16.28
CA LEU A 16 19.34 34.21 -17.50
C LEU A 16 18.30 33.35 -18.23
N LEU A 17 18.54 32.04 -18.36
CA LEU A 17 17.59 31.11 -18.96
C LEU A 17 16.30 31.04 -18.14
N TYR A 18 16.41 31.00 -16.81
CA TYR A 18 15.26 31.00 -15.92
C TYR A 18 14.42 32.28 -16.05
N LEU A 19 15.06 33.46 -16.06
CA LEU A 19 14.40 34.75 -16.24
C LEU A 19 13.72 34.85 -17.61
N ALA A 20 14.34 34.33 -18.66
CA ALA A 20 13.77 34.30 -20.01
C ALA A 20 12.55 33.36 -20.10
N GLN A 21 12.63 32.15 -19.54
CA GLN A 21 11.53 31.18 -19.53
C GLN A 21 10.32 31.63 -18.69
N HIS A 22 10.56 32.42 -17.66
CA HIS A 22 9.52 32.88 -16.72
C HIS A 22 9.24 34.38 -16.86
N ALA A 23 9.51 34.98 -18.03
CA ALA A 23 9.39 36.42 -18.26
C ALA A 23 8.02 37.01 -17.87
N ALA A 24 6.93 36.23 -17.97
CA ALA A 24 5.58 36.64 -17.56
C ALA A 24 5.42 36.91 -16.05
N ARG A 25 6.36 36.44 -15.22
CA ARG A 25 6.37 36.65 -13.76
C ARG A 25 7.11 37.93 -13.34
N TYR A 26 7.74 38.62 -14.29
CA TYR A 26 8.60 39.77 -14.03
C TYR A 26 8.20 40.96 -14.92
N PRO A 27 8.67 42.19 -14.62
CA PRO A 27 8.53 43.31 -15.55
C PRO A 27 9.10 42.94 -16.93
N ALA A 28 8.41 43.32 -18.00
CA ALA A 28 8.77 42.94 -19.38
C ALA A 28 10.23 43.29 -19.76
N ALA A 29 10.78 44.36 -19.17
CA ALA A 29 12.16 44.77 -19.33
C ALA A 29 13.17 43.70 -18.85
N VAL A 30 12.84 42.94 -17.80
CA VAL A 30 13.72 41.90 -17.23
C VAL A 30 13.81 40.70 -18.17
N GLY A 31 12.68 40.20 -18.65
CA GLY A 31 12.65 39.10 -19.61
C GLY A 31 13.34 39.46 -20.93
N THR A 32 13.10 40.69 -21.42
CA THR A 32 13.75 41.20 -22.65
C THR A 32 15.27 41.36 -22.46
N ALA A 33 15.72 41.86 -21.32
CA ALA A 33 17.14 41.98 -21.00
C ALA A 33 17.82 40.60 -20.87
N ALA A 34 17.12 39.62 -20.28
CA ALA A 34 17.62 38.26 -20.15
C ALA A 34 17.82 37.59 -21.53
N VAL A 35 16.83 37.72 -22.43
CA VAL A 35 16.92 37.22 -23.81
C VAL A 35 18.06 37.89 -24.57
N ARG A 36 18.18 39.23 -24.50
CA ARG A 36 19.28 39.96 -25.16
C ARG A 36 20.65 39.55 -24.63
N GLU A 37 20.78 39.31 -23.33
CA GLU A 37 22.04 38.87 -22.74
C GLU A 37 22.39 37.43 -23.16
N LEU A 38 21.41 36.53 -23.25
CA LEU A 38 21.60 35.19 -23.78
C LEU A 38 22.04 35.21 -25.26
N GLN A 39 21.47 36.10 -26.07
CA GLN A 39 21.86 36.31 -27.47
C GLN A 39 23.29 36.87 -27.58
N ARG A 40 23.61 37.91 -26.77
CA ARG A 40 24.95 38.49 -26.70
C ARG A 40 26.03 37.46 -26.33
N ARG A 41 25.69 36.47 -25.51
CA ARG A 41 26.57 35.35 -25.13
C ARG A 41 26.61 34.20 -26.15
N GLY A 42 25.82 34.27 -27.22
CA GLY A 42 25.71 33.21 -28.21
C GLY A 42 25.05 31.92 -27.70
N LEU A 43 24.26 32.01 -26.61
CA LEU A 43 23.59 30.86 -26.01
C LEU A 43 22.24 30.55 -26.66
N ILE A 44 21.64 31.54 -27.31
CA ILE A 44 20.42 31.39 -28.12
C ILE A 44 20.55 32.19 -29.43
N PRO A 45 19.81 31.84 -30.49
CA PRO A 45 19.86 32.56 -31.77
C PRO A 45 19.39 34.02 -31.66
N ASP A 46 19.92 34.88 -32.53
CA ASP A 46 19.54 36.30 -32.64
C ASP A 46 18.07 36.49 -33.07
N GLU A 47 17.56 35.55 -33.87
CA GLU A 47 16.16 35.47 -34.26
C GLU A 47 15.50 34.26 -33.58
N LEU A 48 14.52 34.55 -32.72
CA LEU A 48 13.70 33.51 -32.09
C LEU A 48 12.51 33.15 -32.99
N PRO A 49 12.08 31.88 -33.03
CA PRO A 49 10.87 31.48 -33.73
C PRO A 49 9.64 32.24 -33.23
N ASP A 50 8.65 32.44 -34.10
CA ASP A 50 7.36 33.01 -33.73
C ASP A 50 6.76 32.19 -32.57
N PRO A 51 6.47 32.80 -31.40
CA PRO A 51 5.88 32.10 -30.26
C PRO A 51 4.60 31.34 -30.60
N ALA A 52 3.79 31.85 -31.55
CA ALA A 52 2.57 31.17 -31.99
C ALA A 52 2.88 29.88 -32.76
N GLN A 53 3.90 29.92 -33.63
CA GLN A 53 4.35 28.73 -34.37
C GLN A 53 5.04 27.73 -33.44
N ALA A 54 5.89 28.19 -32.52
CA ALA A 54 6.54 27.33 -31.53
C ALA A 54 5.51 26.63 -30.63
N ARG A 55 4.45 27.35 -30.21
CA ARG A 55 3.36 26.77 -29.41
C ARG A 55 2.48 25.82 -30.21
N ALA A 56 2.27 26.07 -31.51
CA ALA A 56 1.53 25.17 -32.39
C ALA A 56 2.28 23.86 -32.68
N GLN A 57 3.61 23.86 -32.55
CA GLN A 57 4.46 22.67 -32.70
C GLN A 57 4.58 21.85 -31.41
N LEU A 58 4.20 22.39 -30.25
CA LEU A 58 4.17 21.62 -29.02
C LEU A 58 3.10 20.54 -29.12
N PRO A 59 3.37 19.31 -28.65
CA PRO A 59 2.32 18.33 -28.49
C PRO A 59 1.21 18.95 -27.62
N PRO A 60 -0.07 18.66 -27.92
CA PRO A 60 -1.14 19.06 -27.01
C PRO A 60 -0.84 18.53 -25.61
N GLU A 61 -1.05 19.36 -24.59
CA GLU A 61 -0.93 18.95 -23.20
C GLU A 61 -1.74 17.66 -22.99
N PRO A 62 -1.19 16.63 -22.35
CA PRO A 62 -1.89 15.38 -22.15
C PRO A 62 -3.18 15.66 -21.37
N GLU A 63 -4.32 15.46 -22.04
CA GLU A 63 -5.64 15.60 -21.44
C GLU A 63 -5.72 14.68 -20.21
N THR A 64 -6.08 15.23 -19.05
CA THR A 64 -6.04 14.48 -17.78
C THR A 64 -7.21 13.51 -17.72
N ARG A 65 -6.98 12.25 -18.11
CA ARG A 65 -8.00 11.19 -18.15
C ARG A 65 -8.17 10.47 -16.81
N TRP A 66 -8.42 11.23 -15.75
CA TRP A 66 -8.60 10.69 -14.39
C TRP A 66 -9.63 9.54 -14.31
N PRO A 67 -10.80 9.60 -14.98
CA PRO A 67 -11.76 8.50 -14.94
C PRO A 67 -11.20 7.20 -15.55
N GLU A 68 -10.48 7.29 -16.67
CA GLU A 68 -9.86 6.14 -17.32
C GLU A 68 -8.75 5.55 -16.44
N GLN A 69 -7.92 6.42 -15.85
CA GLN A 69 -6.85 5.99 -14.95
C GLN A 69 -7.39 5.31 -13.69
N LEU A 70 -8.46 5.84 -13.08
CA LEU A 70 -9.12 5.23 -11.94
C LEU A 70 -9.77 3.89 -12.30
N ALA A 71 -10.43 3.81 -13.46
CA ALA A 71 -10.99 2.54 -13.96
C ALA A 71 -9.88 1.50 -14.18
N GLN A 72 -8.77 1.89 -14.80
CA GLN A 72 -7.61 1.02 -15.02
C GLN A 72 -6.99 0.53 -13.70
N LEU A 73 -6.86 1.43 -12.70
CA LEU A 73 -6.39 1.06 -11.36
C LEU A 73 -7.35 0.07 -10.69
N GLY A 74 -8.65 0.33 -10.74
CA GLY A 74 -9.67 -0.59 -10.22
C GLY A 74 -9.57 -1.97 -10.87
N HIS A 75 -9.51 -2.02 -12.19
CA HIS A 75 -9.33 -3.27 -12.92
C HIS A 75 -8.02 -3.98 -12.58
N ALA A 76 -6.92 -3.26 -12.38
CA ALA A 76 -5.63 -3.85 -12.02
C ALA A 76 -5.61 -4.41 -10.59
N VAL A 77 -6.33 -3.78 -9.66
CA VAL A 77 -6.41 -4.17 -8.24
C VAL A 77 -7.29 -5.41 -8.05
N PHE A 78 -8.44 -5.46 -8.72
CA PHE A 78 -9.43 -6.53 -8.54
C PHE A 78 -9.30 -7.68 -9.53
N ARG A 79 -8.35 -7.67 -10.47
CA ARG A 79 -8.16 -8.78 -11.41
C ARG A 79 -7.05 -9.73 -10.96
N PRO A 80 -7.38 -11.01 -10.66
CA PRO A 80 -6.37 -12.02 -10.42
C PRO A 80 -5.44 -12.16 -11.62
N ARG A 81 -4.13 -12.11 -11.38
CA ARG A 81 -3.08 -12.26 -12.41
C ARG A 81 -1.90 -13.06 -11.88
N ARG A 82 -1.03 -13.52 -12.78
CA ARG A 82 0.17 -14.28 -12.38
C ARG A 82 1.02 -13.46 -11.41
N GLY A 83 1.29 -14.00 -10.22
CA GLY A 83 2.04 -13.33 -9.15
C GLY A 83 1.23 -12.35 -8.29
N PHE A 84 -0.05 -12.15 -8.60
CA PHE A 84 -0.99 -11.33 -7.83
C PHE A 84 -2.40 -11.91 -8.02
N PHE A 85 -2.55 -13.18 -7.64
CA PHE A 85 -3.75 -13.97 -7.88
C PHE A 85 -4.58 -14.08 -6.61
N VAL A 86 -3.92 -14.31 -5.47
CA VAL A 86 -4.58 -14.57 -4.20
C VAL A 86 -5.04 -13.29 -3.53
N THR A 87 -4.26 -12.21 -3.57
CA THR A 87 -4.68 -10.95 -2.94
C THR A 87 -6.02 -10.45 -3.50
N PRO A 88 -6.24 -10.36 -4.83
CA PRO A 88 -7.56 -10.02 -5.35
C PRO A 88 -8.65 -10.94 -4.83
N LEU A 89 -8.45 -12.26 -4.80
CA LEU A 89 -9.47 -13.20 -4.29
C LEU A 89 -9.80 -12.96 -2.81
N LEU A 90 -8.81 -12.67 -1.97
CA LEU A 90 -9.04 -12.33 -0.58
C LEU A 90 -9.77 -10.99 -0.44
N LEU A 91 -9.46 -9.98 -1.29
CA LEU A 91 -10.21 -8.73 -1.32
C LEU A 91 -11.69 -8.97 -1.66
N HIS A 92 -11.96 -9.79 -2.69
CA HIS A 92 -13.34 -10.17 -3.05
C HIS A 92 -14.04 -10.92 -1.93
N ALA A 93 -13.37 -11.89 -1.29
CA ALA A 93 -13.97 -12.67 -0.21
C ALA A 93 -14.43 -11.77 0.95
N ASN A 94 -13.57 -10.84 1.40
CA ASN A 94 -13.91 -9.89 2.45
C ASN A 94 -15.04 -8.94 2.05
N LEU A 95 -15.02 -8.42 0.81
CA LEU A 95 -16.10 -7.56 0.28
C LEU A 95 -17.43 -8.30 0.19
N VAL A 96 -17.43 -9.51 -0.36
CA VAL A 96 -18.64 -10.33 -0.53
C VAL A 96 -19.23 -10.68 0.82
N VAL A 97 -18.42 -11.14 1.79
CA VAL A 97 -18.91 -11.46 3.14
C VAL A 97 -19.52 -10.22 3.80
N PHE A 98 -18.84 -9.07 3.74
CA PHE A 98 -19.36 -7.83 4.32
C PHE A 98 -20.68 -7.38 3.67
N LEU A 99 -20.79 -7.47 2.34
CA LEU A 99 -22.04 -7.15 1.64
C LEU A 99 -23.17 -8.12 2.00
N LEU A 100 -22.88 -9.43 2.11
CA LEU A 100 -23.86 -10.44 2.48
C LEU A 100 -24.38 -10.24 3.91
N MET A 101 -23.52 -9.81 4.85
CA MET A 101 -23.96 -9.39 6.19
C MET A 101 -25.02 -8.29 6.09
N GLY A 102 -24.76 -7.25 5.30
CA GLY A 102 -25.69 -6.15 5.07
C GLY A 102 -27.02 -6.61 4.45
N LEU A 103 -26.94 -7.45 3.42
CA LEU A 103 -28.12 -8.03 2.76
C LEU A 103 -28.94 -8.93 3.69
N SER A 104 -28.31 -9.55 4.70
CA SER A 104 -29.01 -10.34 5.73
C SER A 104 -29.62 -9.50 6.86
N GLY A 105 -29.49 -8.17 6.82
CA GLY A 105 -30.06 -7.26 7.82
C GLY A 105 -29.09 -6.83 8.93
N VAL A 106 -27.80 -7.18 8.85
CA VAL A 106 -26.79 -6.67 9.77
C VAL A 106 -26.47 -5.22 9.42
N SER A 107 -26.42 -4.34 10.42
CA SER A 107 -25.99 -2.94 10.21
C SER A 107 -24.54 -2.89 9.71
N LEU A 108 -24.32 -2.41 8.48
CA LEU A 108 -22.96 -2.29 7.93
C LEU A 108 -22.13 -1.21 8.61
N LEU A 109 -22.77 -0.21 9.23
CA LEU A 109 -22.09 0.90 9.90
C LEU A 109 -21.63 0.51 11.30
N SER A 110 -22.46 -0.25 12.01
CA SER A 110 -22.21 -0.69 13.39
C SER A 110 -22.90 -2.04 13.63
N PRO A 111 -22.30 -3.16 13.17
CA PRO A 111 -22.81 -4.50 13.44
C PRO A 111 -22.89 -4.76 14.95
N ALA A 112 -24.02 -5.31 15.42
CA ALA A 112 -24.12 -5.65 16.84
C ALA A 112 -23.30 -6.90 17.15
N GLY A 113 -22.84 -7.02 18.40
CA GLY A 113 -22.08 -8.19 18.87
C GLY A 113 -22.77 -9.53 18.56
N PRO A 114 -24.09 -9.70 18.85
CA PRO A 114 -24.82 -10.92 18.52
C PRO A 114 -24.87 -11.23 17.02
N ASP A 115 -24.98 -10.21 16.16
CA ASP A 115 -24.97 -10.41 14.70
C ASP A 115 -23.63 -10.98 14.23
N LEU A 116 -22.52 -10.44 14.76
CA LEU A 116 -21.18 -10.95 14.49
C LEU A 116 -21.01 -12.40 14.97
N VAL A 117 -21.57 -12.73 16.13
CA VAL A 117 -21.56 -14.12 16.63
C VAL A 117 -22.39 -15.04 15.72
N ALA A 118 -23.56 -14.61 15.26
CA ALA A 118 -24.38 -15.38 14.32
C ALA A 118 -23.63 -15.65 13.01
N TRP A 119 -22.87 -14.66 12.52
CA TRP A 119 -22.07 -14.74 11.30
C TRP A 119 -20.72 -15.48 11.43
N GLY A 120 -20.33 -15.87 12.65
CA GLY A 120 -19.13 -16.69 12.84
C GLY A 120 -17.91 -15.95 13.39
N SER A 121 -18.09 -14.90 14.18
CA SER A 121 -16.97 -14.25 14.89
C SER A 121 -16.23 -15.22 15.81
N ASN A 122 -14.99 -14.86 16.14
CA ASN A 122 -14.15 -15.58 17.09
C ASN A 122 -14.71 -15.31 18.49
N PHE A 123 -15.51 -16.25 18.99
CA PHE A 123 -16.30 -16.08 20.20
C PHE A 123 -15.97 -17.15 21.22
N SER A 124 -15.36 -16.75 22.35
CA SER A 124 -14.81 -17.73 23.30
C SER A 124 -15.83 -18.68 23.93
N PRO A 125 -17.08 -18.29 24.26
CA PRO A 125 -18.07 -19.24 24.81
C PRO A 125 -18.46 -20.38 23.87
N LEU A 126 -18.17 -20.26 22.56
CA LEU A 126 -18.45 -21.30 21.57
C LEU A 126 -17.20 -22.11 21.17
N PHE A 127 -16.04 -21.80 21.74
CA PHE A 127 -14.83 -22.59 21.57
C PHE A 127 -14.70 -23.59 22.73
N PRO A 128 -14.40 -24.88 22.49
CA PRO A 128 -13.98 -25.50 21.23
C PRO A 128 -15.11 -26.08 20.35
N ALA A 129 -16.38 -25.93 20.74
CA ALA A 129 -17.51 -26.58 20.06
C ALA A 129 -17.70 -26.16 18.59
N GLN A 130 -17.31 -24.93 18.22
CA GLN A 130 -17.43 -24.38 16.86
C GLN A 130 -16.07 -23.88 16.34
N PRO A 131 -15.11 -24.77 16.04
CA PRO A 131 -13.73 -24.40 15.73
C PRO A 131 -13.58 -23.70 14.36
N TRP A 132 -14.56 -23.85 13.47
CA TRP A 132 -14.62 -23.13 12.19
C TRP A 132 -14.62 -21.60 12.36
N ARG A 133 -15.05 -21.11 13.55
CA ARG A 133 -15.01 -19.69 13.94
C ARG A 133 -13.62 -19.09 13.95
N LEU A 134 -12.58 -19.91 14.15
CA LEU A 134 -11.19 -19.46 14.09
C LEU A 134 -10.83 -18.90 12.71
N LEU A 135 -11.46 -19.42 11.66
CA LEU A 135 -11.20 -19.03 10.29
C LEU A 135 -12.28 -18.09 9.72
N SER A 136 -13.57 -18.31 10.01
CA SER A 136 -14.63 -17.45 9.50
C SER A 136 -14.51 -16.02 10.02
N SER A 137 -14.08 -15.82 11.27
CA SER A 137 -13.88 -14.51 11.88
C SER A 137 -12.93 -13.60 11.09
N VAL A 138 -11.98 -14.19 10.38
CA VAL A 138 -10.97 -13.51 9.54
C VAL A 138 -11.62 -12.73 8.39
N PHE A 139 -12.84 -13.08 7.99
CA PHE A 139 -13.55 -12.45 6.87
C PHE A 139 -14.67 -11.49 7.31
N LEU A 140 -14.98 -11.44 8.60
CA LEU A 140 -15.99 -10.56 9.16
C LEU A 140 -15.38 -9.20 9.54
N HIS A 141 -16.16 -8.13 9.47
CA HIS A 141 -15.71 -6.78 9.82
C HIS A 141 -16.78 -6.03 10.62
N SER A 142 -16.34 -5.20 11.57
CA SER A 142 -17.20 -4.42 12.47
C SER A 142 -17.61 -3.06 11.91
N GLY A 143 -17.38 -2.81 10.62
CA GLY A 143 -17.80 -1.57 9.96
C GLY A 143 -16.95 -1.22 8.74
N PRO A 144 -17.28 -0.15 8.02
CA PRO A 144 -16.63 0.18 6.75
C PRO A 144 -15.18 0.63 6.94
N ALA A 145 -14.89 1.41 7.99
CA ALA A 145 -13.53 1.84 8.30
C ALA A 145 -12.62 0.64 8.61
N HIS A 146 -13.11 -0.32 9.40
CA HIS A 146 -12.37 -1.53 9.72
C HIS A 146 -12.11 -2.38 8.46
N LEU A 147 -13.10 -2.54 7.58
CA LEU A 147 -12.92 -3.20 6.29
C LEU A 147 -11.89 -2.49 5.42
N LEU A 148 -12.05 -1.17 5.20
CA LEU A 148 -11.18 -0.38 4.33
C LEU A 148 -9.72 -0.43 4.76
N LEU A 149 -9.44 -0.34 6.07
CA LEU A 149 -8.09 -0.45 6.61
C LEU A 149 -7.46 -1.83 6.31
N ASN A 150 -8.21 -2.91 6.53
CA ASN A 150 -7.73 -4.26 6.23
C ASN A 150 -7.52 -4.49 4.72
N LEU A 151 -8.46 -4.07 3.88
CA LEU A 151 -8.34 -4.21 2.42
C LEU A 151 -7.15 -3.39 1.89
N SER A 152 -6.93 -2.19 2.41
CA SER A 152 -5.80 -1.34 2.04
C SER A 152 -4.46 -1.98 2.40
N ALA A 153 -4.35 -2.48 3.64
CA ALA A 153 -3.14 -3.19 4.10
C ALA A 153 -2.87 -4.45 3.27
N LEU A 154 -3.91 -5.26 3.03
CA LEU A 154 -3.81 -6.49 2.23
C LEU A 154 -3.44 -6.23 0.78
N LEU A 155 -4.00 -5.17 0.18
CA LEU A 155 -3.68 -4.74 -1.18
C LEU A 155 -2.22 -4.30 -1.31
N LEU A 156 -1.77 -3.39 -0.46
CA LEU A 156 -0.40 -2.87 -0.49
C LEU A 156 0.62 -3.99 -0.28
N LEU A 157 0.35 -4.89 0.67
CA LEU A 157 1.14 -6.09 0.89
C LEU A 157 1.18 -7.00 -0.35
N GLY A 158 0.01 -7.28 -0.93
CA GLY A 158 -0.08 -8.16 -2.09
C GLY A 158 0.69 -7.63 -3.29
N LEU A 159 0.54 -6.33 -3.60
CA LEU A 159 1.25 -5.67 -4.69
C LEU A 159 2.78 -5.77 -4.53
N MET A 160 3.25 -5.63 -3.29
CA MET A 160 4.68 -5.62 -3.00
C MET A 160 5.28 -7.04 -2.95
N ALA A 161 4.54 -8.01 -2.39
CA ALA A 161 5.16 -9.24 -1.90
C ALA A 161 4.51 -10.55 -2.34
N GLU A 162 3.29 -10.58 -2.89
CA GLU A 162 2.67 -11.84 -3.31
C GLU A 162 3.51 -12.54 -4.39
N SER A 163 3.97 -11.78 -5.40
CA SER A 163 4.77 -12.29 -6.50
C SER A 163 6.11 -12.87 -6.04
N LYS A 164 6.70 -12.26 -4.99
CA LYS A 164 7.98 -12.64 -4.39
C LYS A 164 7.84 -13.88 -3.49
N ALA A 165 6.77 -13.93 -2.71
CA ALA A 165 6.48 -15.05 -1.80
C ALA A 165 5.96 -16.29 -2.54
N GLY A 166 5.23 -16.07 -3.64
CA GLY A 166 4.46 -17.06 -4.38
C GLY A 166 3.04 -17.20 -3.84
N SER A 167 2.04 -17.13 -4.73
CA SER A 167 0.60 -17.10 -4.39
C SER A 167 0.15 -18.25 -3.48
N ARG A 168 0.63 -19.49 -3.70
CA ARG A 168 0.28 -20.63 -2.83
C ARG A 168 0.76 -20.42 -1.38
N ARG A 169 1.99 -19.96 -1.21
CA ARG A 169 2.56 -19.69 0.13
C ARG A 169 1.83 -18.51 0.78
N TRP A 170 1.54 -17.48 0.00
CA TRP A 170 0.77 -16.32 0.43
C TRP A 170 -0.58 -16.71 1.03
N LEU A 171 -1.36 -17.52 0.31
CA LEU A 171 -2.66 -18.00 0.78
C LEU A 171 -2.53 -18.84 2.05
N LEU A 172 -1.65 -19.84 2.04
CA LEU A 172 -1.50 -20.76 3.18
C LEU A 172 -1.10 -20.02 4.44
N ILE A 173 -0.15 -19.08 4.34
CA ILE A 173 0.29 -18.31 5.51
C ILE A 173 -0.80 -17.36 5.98
N TYR A 174 -1.54 -16.70 5.07
CA TYR A 174 -2.70 -15.88 5.45
C TYR A 174 -3.71 -16.69 6.28
N LEU A 175 -4.11 -17.87 5.81
CA LEU A 175 -5.09 -18.71 6.49
C LEU A 175 -4.57 -19.25 7.83
N LEU A 176 -3.33 -19.76 7.86
CA LEU A 176 -2.71 -20.27 9.09
C LEU A 176 -2.54 -19.18 10.13
N SER A 177 -2.10 -17.99 9.73
CA SER A 177 -1.97 -16.85 10.65
C SER A 177 -3.30 -16.30 11.11
N GLY A 178 -4.36 -16.39 10.29
CA GLY A 178 -5.73 -16.10 10.74
C GLY A 178 -6.13 -17.02 11.90
N ILE A 179 -5.91 -18.32 11.76
CA ILE A 179 -6.15 -19.31 12.82
C ILE A 179 -5.27 -19.04 14.04
N GLY A 180 -3.97 -18.83 13.84
CA GLY A 180 -3.01 -18.58 14.93
C GLY A 180 -3.32 -17.29 15.70
N GLY A 181 -3.76 -16.24 14.99
CA GLY A 181 -4.25 -15.01 15.60
C GLY A 181 -5.53 -15.25 16.41
N SER A 182 -6.52 -15.93 15.84
CA SER A 182 -7.76 -16.28 16.56
C SER A 182 -7.49 -17.10 17.83
N LEU A 183 -6.56 -18.05 17.78
CA LEU A 183 -6.15 -18.84 18.95
C LEU A 183 -5.45 -17.99 20.01
N ALA A 184 -4.52 -17.10 19.62
CA ALA A 184 -3.85 -16.20 20.56
C ALA A 184 -4.83 -15.23 21.23
N SER A 185 -5.82 -14.74 20.47
CA SER A 185 -6.92 -13.92 20.99
C SER A 185 -7.74 -14.66 22.04
N LEU A 186 -8.18 -15.90 21.75
CA LEU A 186 -8.92 -16.73 22.71
C LEU A 186 -8.12 -17.00 23.99
N TRP A 187 -6.81 -17.20 23.85
CA TRP A 187 -5.92 -17.46 24.99
C TRP A 187 -5.71 -16.22 25.87
N TRP A 188 -5.58 -15.04 25.27
CA TRP A 188 -5.32 -13.79 25.99
C TRP A 188 -6.56 -13.23 26.70
N HIS A 189 -7.71 -13.26 26.04
CA HIS A 189 -8.94 -12.61 26.52
C HIS A 189 -9.76 -13.53 27.43
N THR A 190 -9.30 -13.69 28.67
CA THR A 190 -9.89 -14.61 29.67
C THR A 190 -11.31 -14.27 30.12
N ARG A 191 -11.79 -13.04 29.88
CA ARG A 191 -13.13 -12.56 30.28
C ARG A 191 -14.20 -12.69 29.18
N GLY A 192 -13.86 -13.32 28.06
CA GLY A 192 -14.73 -13.34 26.90
C GLY A 192 -14.14 -12.52 25.76
N VAL A 193 -14.23 -13.05 24.54
CA VAL A 193 -13.86 -12.32 23.33
C VAL A 193 -14.93 -12.51 22.27
N ASN A 194 -15.18 -11.46 21.49
CA ASN A 194 -15.96 -11.46 20.26
C ASN A 194 -15.16 -10.68 19.22
N SER A 195 -14.28 -11.37 18.49
CA SER A 195 -13.29 -10.76 17.60
C SER A 195 -13.56 -11.10 16.14
N VAL A 196 -13.34 -10.11 15.27
CA VAL A 196 -13.52 -10.19 13.82
C VAL A 196 -12.41 -9.41 13.13
N GLY A 197 -12.14 -9.74 11.86
CA GLY A 197 -11.28 -8.96 11.00
C GLY A 197 -10.10 -9.74 10.43
N ALA A 198 -9.69 -9.35 9.23
CA ALA A 198 -8.55 -9.95 8.52
C ALA A 198 -7.19 -9.66 9.16
N SER A 199 -7.14 -8.74 10.13
CA SER A 199 -5.90 -8.14 10.62
C SER A 199 -4.92 -9.15 11.22
N GLY A 200 -5.38 -10.18 11.94
CA GLY A 200 -4.49 -11.26 12.42
C GLY A 200 -3.80 -12.02 11.26
N ALA A 201 -4.54 -12.32 10.19
CA ALA A 201 -3.98 -12.94 8.99
C ALA A 201 -3.02 -12.01 8.24
N ILE A 202 -3.33 -10.72 8.16
CA ILE A 202 -2.47 -9.67 7.59
C ILE A 202 -1.18 -9.51 8.39
N PHE A 203 -1.25 -9.55 9.72
CA PHE A 203 -0.07 -9.58 10.58
C PHE A 203 0.80 -10.81 10.33
N GLY A 204 0.17 -11.94 10.00
CA GLY A 204 0.87 -13.11 9.47
C GLY A 204 1.67 -12.85 8.21
N LEU A 205 1.12 -12.09 7.27
CA LEU A 205 1.84 -11.70 6.07
C LEU A 205 3.02 -10.79 6.41
N TYR A 206 2.92 -9.88 7.40
CA TYR A 206 4.09 -9.16 7.92
C TYR A 206 5.15 -10.12 8.49
N GLY A 207 4.73 -11.14 9.24
CA GLY A 207 5.62 -12.21 9.73
C GLY A 207 6.33 -12.95 8.59
N LEU A 208 5.63 -13.26 7.50
CA LEU A 208 6.23 -13.82 6.29
C LEU A 208 7.26 -12.87 5.67
N LEU A 209 6.97 -11.57 5.54
CA LEU A 209 7.93 -10.61 5.01
C LEU A 209 9.20 -10.58 5.87
N LEU A 210 9.05 -10.58 7.20
CA LEU A 210 10.17 -10.65 8.12
C LEU A 210 10.99 -11.93 7.91
N ALA A 211 10.35 -13.08 7.72
CA ALA A 211 11.05 -14.33 7.39
C ALA A 211 11.84 -14.23 6.08
N LEU A 212 11.29 -13.60 5.04
CA LEU A 212 11.98 -13.41 3.75
C LEU A 212 13.19 -12.47 3.89
N LEU A 213 13.06 -11.42 4.70
CA LEU A 213 14.14 -10.47 4.99
C LEU A 213 15.27 -11.12 5.79
N LEU A 214 14.95 -11.93 6.79
CA LEU A 214 15.91 -12.63 7.64
C LEU A 214 16.66 -13.74 6.90
N THR A 215 15.96 -14.51 6.08
CA THR A 215 16.55 -15.70 5.42
C THR A 215 17.32 -15.36 4.15
N GLN A 216 17.05 -14.20 3.54
CA GLN A 216 17.66 -13.73 2.29
C GLN A 216 17.55 -14.74 1.13
N ARG A 217 16.61 -15.68 1.20
CA ARG A 217 16.37 -16.72 0.17
C ARG A 217 15.66 -16.17 -1.06
N THR A 218 15.12 -14.96 -0.98
CA THR A 218 14.49 -14.23 -2.09
C THR A 218 15.40 -13.11 -2.54
N ALA A 219 15.63 -13.01 -3.85
CA ALA A 219 16.38 -11.89 -4.41
C ALA A 219 15.54 -10.61 -4.27
N LEU A 220 15.99 -9.73 -3.38
CA LEU A 220 15.37 -8.43 -3.12
C LEU A 220 16.42 -7.34 -3.30
N SER A 221 16.08 -6.31 -4.07
CA SER A 221 16.92 -5.11 -4.17
C SER A 221 16.98 -4.38 -2.82
N ARG A 222 17.97 -3.50 -2.64
CA ARG A 222 18.07 -2.68 -1.41
C ARG A 222 16.81 -1.83 -1.20
N GLN A 223 16.27 -1.28 -2.28
CA GLN A 223 15.04 -0.48 -2.26
C GLN A 223 13.83 -1.33 -1.87
N GLU A 224 13.71 -2.55 -2.39
CA GLU A 224 12.62 -3.46 -2.04
C GLU A 224 12.68 -3.86 -0.57
N ARG A 225 13.87 -4.18 -0.05
CA ARG A 225 14.05 -4.49 1.38
C ARG A 225 13.65 -3.32 2.27
N ALA A 226 14.10 -2.11 1.92
CA ALA A 226 13.76 -0.90 2.65
C ALA A 226 12.25 -0.61 2.60
N GLY A 227 11.62 -0.76 1.44
CA GLY A 227 10.17 -0.61 1.27
C GLY A 227 9.37 -1.64 2.08
N MET A 228 9.78 -2.91 2.05
CA MET A 228 9.14 -3.98 2.84
C MET A 228 9.26 -3.72 4.34
N LEU A 229 10.45 -3.32 4.81
CA LEU A 229 10.68 -2.99 6.22
C LEU A 229 9.89 -1.75 6.62
N GLY A 230 9.89 -0.70 5.80
CA GLY A 230 9.14 0.54 6.07
C GLY A 230 7.64 0.28 6.15
N LEU A 231 7.08 -0.51 5.22
CA LEU A 231 5.67 -0.89 5.24
C LEU A 231 5.31 -1.71 6.48
N LEU A 232 6.15 -2.69 6.83
CA LEU A 232 5.99 -3.50 8.02
C LEU A 232 5.97 -2.62 9.27
N LEU A 233 6.96 -1.74 9.42
CA LEU A 233 7.06 -0.85 10.59
C LEU A 233 5.86 0.10 10.65
N TYR A 234 5.48 0.74 9.53
CA TYR A 234 4.37 1.69 9.50
C TYR A 234 3.03 1.04 9.88
N PHE A 235 2.64 -0.04 9.20
CA PHE A 235 1.34 -0.65 9.43
C PHE A 235 1.28 -1.50 10.69
N ALA A 236 2.33 -2.28 11.00
CA ALA A 236 2.32 -3.12 12.19
C ALA A 236 2.40 -2.27 13.46
N LEU A 237 3.30 -1.28 13.51
CA LEU A 237 3.40 -0.41 14.68
C LEU A 237 2.16 0.48 14.82
N GLY A 238 1.68 1.07 13.73
CA GLY A 238 0.47 1.90 13.74
C GLY A 238 -0.75 1.13 14.24
N SER A 239 -0.92 -0.12 13.80
CA SER A 239 -2.04 -0.97 14.24
C SER A 239 -1.91 -1.42 15.70
N LEU A 240 -0.70 -1.76 16.16
CA LEU A 240 -0.45 -2.14 17.55
C LEU A 240 -0.66 -0.97 18.51
N VAL A 241 -0.21 0.23 18.12
CA VAL A 241 -0.43 1.49 18.88
C VAL A 241 -1.92 1.80 18.93
N GLY A 242 -2.64 1.70 17.81
CA GLY A 242 -4.10 1.90 17.79
C GLY A 242 -4.87 0.88 18.65
N GLY A 243 -4.29 -0.28 18.96
CA GLY A 243 -4.86 -1.22 19.93
C GLY A 243 -4.58 -0.90 21.40
N LEU A 244 -3.82 0.15 21.69
CA LEU A 244 -3.67 0.70 23.03
C LEU A 244 -4.77 1.71 23.38
N ASP A 245 -5.45 2.28 22.38
CA ASP A 245 -6.42 3.38 22.52
C ASP A 245 -7.80 2.97 23.08
N GLY A 246 -7.95 1.72 23.55
CA GLY A 246 -9.10 1.30 24.35
C GLY A 246 -9.63 -0.10 24.01
N PRO A 247 -10.40 -0.72 24.95
CA PRO A 247 -10.95 -2.06 24.76
C PRO A 247 -12.01 -2.08 23.64
N GLY A 248 -11.88 -3.03 22.72
CA GLY A 248 -12.95 -3.44 21.80
C GLY A 248 -12.83 -2.99 20.34
N LEU A 249 -11.86 -2.14 19.97
CA LEU A 249 -11.66 -1.75 18.57
C LEU A 249 -10.61 -2.61 17.84
N THR A 250 -9.53 -3.00 18.53
CA THR A 250 -8.38 -3.69 17.92
C THR A 250 -7.88 -4.81 18.82
N ASP A 251 -7.69 -6.00 18.25
CA ASP A 251 -7.27 -7.20 18.98
C ASP A 251 -5.77 -7.45 18.83
N ASN A 252 -4.97 -6.83 19.70
CA ASN A 252 -3.51 -6.95 19.68
C ASN A 252 -3.02 -8.38 19.92
N ALA A 253 -3.78 -9.20 20.65
CA ALA A 253 -3.43 -10.61 20.84
C ALA A 253 -3.54 -11.38 19.51
N ALA A 254 -4.58 -11.11 18.71
CA ALA A 254 -4.70 -11.66 17.37
C ALA A 254 -3.57 -11.19 16.44
N HIS A 255 -3.16 -9.92 16.53
CA HIS A 255 -2.05 -9.38 15.75
C HIS A 255 -0.73 -10.06 16.06
N VAL A 256 -0.38 -10.17 17.34
CA VAL A 256 0.87 -10.81 17.78
C VAL A 256 0.85 -12.30 17.43
N GLY A 257 -0.25 -13.01 17.69
CA GLY A 257 -0.40 -14.42 17.34
C GLY A 257 -0.28 -14.67 15.83
N GLY A 258 -0.91 -13.82 15.03
CA GLY A 258 -0.83 -13.87 13.57
C GLY A 258 0.59 -13.66 13.07
N LEU A 259 1.28 -12.62 13.56
CA LEU A 259 2.67 -12.30 13.21
C LEU A 259 3.62 -13.43 13.52
N LEU A 260 3.56 -13.98 14.74
CA LEU A 260 4.42 -15.10 15.15
C LEU A 260 4.14 -16.33 14.30
N THR A 261 2.88 -16.65 14.05
CA THR A 261 2.49 -17.77 13.19
C THR A 261 3.05 -17.61 11.77
N GLY A 262 2.94 -16.41 11.21
CA GLY A 262 3.40 -16.12 9.86
C GLY A 262 4.92 -16.10 9.73
N LEU A 263 5.62 -15.62 10.76
CA LEU A 263 7.07 -15.68 10.86
C LEU A 263 7.55 -17.13 10.91
N LEU A 264 7.01 -17.95 11.80
CA LEU A 264 7.38 -19.37 11.94
C LEU A 264 7.06 -20.15 10.66
N ALA A 265 5.86 -20.02 10.12
CA ALA A 265 5.47 -20.67 8.86
C ALA A 265 6.33 -20.18 7.68
N GLY A 266 6.65 -18.89 7.65
CA GLY A 266 7.55 -18.29 6.67
C GLY A 266 8.94 -18.89 6.71
N LEU A 267 9.56 -18.95 7.90
CA LEU A 267 10.88 -19.55 8.11
C LEU A 267 10.90 -21.01 7.68
N LEU A 268 9.92 -21.81 8.11
CA LEU A 268 9.80 -23.22 7.71
C LEU A 268 9.65 -23.38 6.20
N SER A 269 8.82 -22.54 5.56
CA SER A 269 8.58 -22.61 4.12
C SER A 269 9.80 -22.24 3.27
N THR A 270 10.80 -21.56 3.85
CA THR A 270 12.04 -21.14 3.18
C THR A 270 13.22 -22.07 3.44
N ALA A 271 13.15 -22.92 4.48
CA ALA A 271 14.23 -23.80 4.91
C ALA A 271 14.68 -24.79 3.82
N GLY A 272 13.74 -25.35 3.04
CA GLY A 272 14.01 -26.42 2.06
C GLY A 272 14.63 -26.01 0.71
N LYS A 273 14.69 -24.71 0.36
CA LYS A 273 15.25 -24.26 -0.92
C LYS A 273 16.71 -23.83 -0.75
N ARG A 274 17.65 -24.75 -0.67
CA ARG A 274 19.09 -24.42 -0.77
C ARG A 274 19.35 -23.83 -2.16
N ARG A 275 20.04 -22.69 -2.20
CA ARG A 275 20.55 -22.10 -3.43
C ARG A 275 21.62 -23.06 -3.96
N THR A 276 21.36 -23.78 -5.03
CA THR A 276 22.43 -24.32 -5.87
C THR A 276 23.08 -23.12 -6.55
N GLN A 277 24.02 -22.48 -5.85
CA GLN A 277 24.97 -21.59 -6.50
C GLN A 277 25.94 -22.52 -7.22
N ASN A 278 25.76 -22.68 -8.54
CA ASN A 278 26.87 -23.15 -9.35
C ASN A 278 27.93 -22.02 -9.37
N PRO A 279 29.22 -22.37 -9.18
CA PRO A 279 30.32 -21.43 -9.15
C PRO A 279 30.49 -20.69 -10.48
#